data_AF-X0VN67-F1
#
_entry.id   AF-X0VN67-F1
#
_cell.length_a   1.000
_cell.length_b   1.000
_cell.length_c   1.000
_cell.angle_alpha   90.00
_cell.angle_beta   90.00
_cell.angle_gamma   90.00
#
_symmetry.space_group_name_H-M   'P 1'
#
loop_
_entity.id
_entity.type
_entity.pdbx_description
1 polymer ?
#
loop_
_entity_poly.entity_id
_entity_poly.type
_entity_poly.pdbx_seq_one_letter_code
_entity_poly.pdbx_strand_id
1 'polypeptide(L)'
;MATQKRRKQHMVICGWKNEMPSLLLDIMKVNPGLVSEDIVLVSMIKPALVENLRTLPELQNIGFVRGDYVDEAVLHRANIKRAARVLILADSSIEGSAQEVDSRTVMTAMTIKSISKDIYTCVELIDSKFERYLQSVHCDEIFPARYHNRLLLANASAASGVTHIIRDLLDMEQNRLVTREFPARFVGETFASLSHNFMEAEKSILIGVLENTGNIYKRKKEALRMAQRTPDLSRLVANLQEV
;
A
#
# COMPACT_ATOMS: atom_id res chain seq x y z
N MET A 1 -21.27 -21.49 13.85
CA MET A 1 -20.88 -20.12 14.25
C MET A 1 -19.36 -20.10 14.40
N ALA A 2 -18.64 -19.59 13.40
CA ALA A 2 -17.18 -19.51 13.44
C ALA A 2 -16.77 -18.23 14.19
N THR A 3 -16.06 -18.41 15.30
CA THR A 3 -15.59 -17.34 16.18
C THR A 3 -14.55 -16.50 15.43
N GLN A 4 -14.94 -15.29 15.01
CA GLN A 4 -14.06 -14.35 14.35
C GLN A 4 -13.03 -13.82 15.36
N LYS A 5 -11.85 -14.45 15.36
CA LYS A 5 -10.67 -14.03 16.15
C LYS A 5 -10.50 -12.51 15.94
N ARG A 6 -10.46 -11.72 17.02
CA ARG A 6 -10.27 -10.26 16.97
C ARG A 6 -8.85 -9.96 16.43
N ARG A 7 -8.65 -10.02 15.11
CA ARG A 7 -7.40 -9.74 14.42
C ARG A 7 -7.07 -8.25 14.58
N LYS A 8 -6.01 -7.92 15.31
CA LYS A 8 -5.46 -6.56 15.38
C LYS A 8 -4.28 -6.50 14.41
N GLN A 9 -4.16 -5.43 13.62
CA GLN A 9 -3.05 -5.20 12.69
C GLN A 9 -2.99 -6.12 11.45
N HIS A 10 -4.14 -6.56 10.94
CA HIS A 10 -4.24 -7.35 9.71
C HIS A 10 -4.31 -6.46 8.45
N MET A 11 -4.05 -7.03 7.28
CA MET A 11 -4.25 -6.43 5.97
C MET A 11 -5.60 -6.84 5.40
N VAL A 12 -6.38 -5.87 4.92
CA VAL A 12 -7.62 -6.12 4.17
C VAL A 12 -7.36 -5.91 2.68
N ILE A 13 -7.81 -6.83 1.84
CA ILE A 13 -7.73 -6.72 0.39
C ILE A 13 -9.16 -6.71 -0.16
N CYS A 14 -9.56 -5.59 -0.75
CA CYS A 14 -10.87 -5.40 -1.37
C CYS A 14 -10.75 -5.64 -2.88
N GLY A 15 -11.65 -6.47 -3.41
CA GLY A 15 -11.71 -6.82 -4.83
C GLY A 15 -10.96 -8.11 -5.19
N TRP A 16 -11.09 -8.54 -6.44
CA TRP A 16 -10.49 -9.77 -6.96
C TRP A 16 -9.73 -9.55 -8.27
N LYS A 17 -8.69 -10.35 -8.50
CA LYS A 17 -7.87 -10.36 -9.72
C LYS A 17 -7.82 -11.76 -10.30
N ASN A 18 -7.60 -11.86 -11.61
CA ASN A 18 -7.48 -13.17 -12.26
C ASN A 18 -6.28 -13.95 -11.72
N GLU A 19 -5.17 -13.26 -11.45
CA GLU A 19 -3.92 -13.80 -10.92
C GLU A 19 -3.83 -13.67 -9.38
N MET A 20 -4.98 -13.68 -8.68
CA MET A 20 -5.03 -13.53 -7.22
C MET A 20 -4.09 -14.47 -6.45
N PRO A 21 -3.92 -15.77 -6.78
CA PRO A 21 -2.96 -16.62 -6.08
C PRO A 21 -1.53 -16.07 -6.14
N SER A 22 -1.04 -15.70 -7.32
CA SER A 22 0.30 -15.14 -7.51
C SER A 22 0.45 -13.81 -6.80
N LEU A 23 -0.54 -12.92 -6.92
CA LEU A 23 -0.53 -11.63 -6.24
C LEU A 23 -0.40 -11.78 -4.72
N LEU A 24 -1.13 -12.71 -4.10
CA LEU A 24 -1.07 -12.94 -2.66
C LEU A 24 0.28 -13.51 -2.23
N LEU A 25 0.83 -14.46 -2.99
CA LEU A 25 2.17 -15.01 -2.73
C LEU A 25 3.24 -13.92 -2.83
N ASP A 26 3.17 -13.06 -3.84
CA ASP A 26 4.13 -11.97 -4.02
C ASP A 26 3.97 -10.89 -2.94
N ILE A 27 2.74 -10.56 -2.53
CA ILE A 27 2.48 -9.71 -1.35
C ILE A 27 3.14 -10.28 -0.09
N MET A 28 3.05 -11.59 0.14
CA MET A 28 3.69 -12.23 1.30
C MET A 28 5.22 -12.23 1.17
N LYS A 29 5.78 -12.45 -0.02
CA LYS A 29 7.23 -12.36 -0.26
C LYS A 29 7.80 -10.97 0.01
N VAL A 30 7.11 -9.91 -0.43
CA VAL A 30 7.54 -8.52 -0.18
C VAL A 30 7.31 -8.07 1.27
N ASN A 31 6.48 -8.79 2.02
CA ASN A 31 6.20 -8.55 3.43
C ASN A 31 6.54 -9.78 4.29
N PRO A 32 7.81 -10.07 4.59
CA PRO A 32 8.22 -11.31 5.27
C PRO A 32 7.63 -11.52 6.67
N GLY A 33 7.09 -10.46 7.31
CA GLY A 33 6.36 -10.56 8.58
C GLY A 33 4.84 -10.78 8.44
N LEU A 34 4.30 -10.79 7.22
CA LEU A 34 2.88 -10.99 6.96
C LEU A 34 2.60 -12.48 6.75
N VAL A 35 1.77 -13.05 7.63
CA VAL A 35 1.29 -14.43 7.50
C VAL A 35 -0.14 -14.46 6.97
N SER A 36 -0.60 -15.60 6.43
CA SER A 36 -1.93 -15.70 5.81
C SER A 36 -3.08 -15.42 6.77
N GLU A 37 -2.92 -15.70 8.06
CA GLU A 37 -3.87 -15.36 9.12
C GLU A 37 -4.06 -13.84 9.26
N ASP A 38 -3.12 -13.03 8.77
CA ASP A 38 -3.19 -11.58 8.82
C ASP A 38 -3.76 -10.98 7.53
N ILE A 39 -4.21 -11.81 6.58
CA ILE A 39 -4.86 -11.35 5.35
C ILE A 39 -6.37 -11.65 5.42
N VAL A 40 -7.17 -10.64 5.07
CA VAL A 40 -8.63 -10.77 4.92
C VAL A 40 -9.04 -10.27 3.54
N LEU A 41 -9.58 -11.17 2.72
CA LEU A 41 -10.16 -10.84 1.42
C LEU A 41 -11.61 -10.38 1.57
N VAL A 42 -11.99 -9.34 0.84
CA VAL A 42 -13.37 -8.84 0.75
C VAL A 42 -13.78 -8.76 -0.72
N SER A 43 -14.65 -9.65 -1.16
CA SER A 43 -15.15 -9.66 -2.54
C SER A 43 -16.48 -10.39 -2.67
N MET A 44 -17.11 -10.28 -3.84
CA MET A 44 -18.34 -10.98 -4.17
C MET A 44 -18.11 -12.35 -4.82
N ILE A 45 -16.85 -12.78 -4.93
CA ILE A 45 -16.45 -14.01 -5.60
C ILE A 45 -17.11 -15.25 -4.96
N LYS A 46 -17.23 -16.33 -5.73
CA LYS A 46 -17.72 -17.61 -5.22
C LYS A 46 -16.76 -18.14 -4.14
N PRO A 47 -17.24 -18.57 -2.96
CA PRO A 47 -16.38 -19.09 -1.90
C PRO A 47 -15.44 -20.21 -2.35
N ALA A 48 -15.85 -21.05 -3.31
CA ALA A 48 -15.01 -22.11 -3.87
C ALA A 48 -13.67 -21.61 -4.44
N LEU A 49 -13.63 -20.40 -5.02
CA LEU A 49 -12.38 -19.83 -5.52
C LEU A 49 -11.42 -19.46 -4.38
N VAL A 50 -11.95 -19.08 -3.22
CA VAL A 50 -11.14 -18.84 -2.01
C VAL A 50 -10.69 -20.15 -1.38
N GLU A 51 -11.53 -21.18 -1.35
CA GLU A 51 -11.10 -22.50 -0.88
C GLU A 51 -9.97 -23.09 -1.74
N ASN A 52 -9.98 -22.82 -3.06
CA ASN A 52 -8.86 -23.17 -3.93
C ASN A 52 -7.57 -22.45 -3.51
N LEU A 53 -7.61 -21.18 -3.11
CA LEU A 53 -6.44 -20.48 -2.56
C LEU A 53 -5.89 -21.20 -1.33
N ARG A 54 -6.79 -21.65 -0.44
CA ARG A 54 -6.39 -22.33 0.82
C ARG A 54 -5.78 -23.71 0.62
N THR A 55 -5.80 -24.26 -0.60
CA THR A 55 -5.03 -25.48 -0.92
C THR A 55 -3.53 -25.20 -1.01
N LEU A 56 -3.13 -23.94 -1.21
CA LEU A 56 -1.73 -23.52 -1.18
C LEU A 56 -1.28 -23.38 0.28
N PRO A 57 -0.18 -24.04 0.71
CA PRO A 57 0.27 -24.02 2.11
C PRO A 57 0.45 -22.61 2.67
N GLU A 58 0.97 -21.69 1.87
CA GLU A 58 1.23 -20.30 2.25
C GLU A 58 -0.06 -19.50 2.48
N LEU A 59 -1.17 -19.88 1.85
CA LEU A 59 -2.44 -19.15 1.87
C LEU A 59 -3.54 -19.86 2.67
N GLN A 60 -3.22 -20.96 3.36
CA GLN A 60 -4.18 -21.86 4.00
C GLN A 60 -5.14 -21.13 4.96
N ASN A 61 -4.68 -20.11 5.68
CA ASN A 61 -5.45 -19.46 6.75
C ASN A 61 -5.96 -18.06 6.39
N ILE A 62 -6.01 -17.72 5.10
CA ILE A 62 -6.58 -16.46 4.61
C ILE A 62 -8.04 -16.31 5.05
N GLY A 63 -8.33 -15.16 5.66
CA GLY A 63 -9.69 -14.77 6.02
C GLY A 63 -10.47 -14.33 4.79
N PHE A 64 -11.78 -14.55 4.79
CA PHE A 64 -12.66 -14.12 3.70
C PHE A 64 -13.98 -13.59 4.23
N VAL A 65 -14.36 -12.40 3.76
CA VAL A 65 -15.65 -11.78 3.99
C VAL A 65 -16.33 -11.62 2.64
N ARG A 66 -17.31 -12.47 2.37
CA ARG A 66 -18.11 -12.36 1.15
C ARG A 66 -19.07 -11.18 1.23
N GLY A 67 -19.00 -10.26 0.28
CA GLY A 67 -19.89 -9.11 0.18
C GLY A 67 -19.39 -8.05 -0.78
N ASP A 68 -20.25 -7.07 -1.05
CA ASP A 68 -19.87 -5.87 -1.79
C ASP A 68 -18.95 -5.03 -0.90
N TYR A 69 -17.71 -4.81 -1.34
CA TYR A 69 -16.71 -4.04 -0.61
C TYR A 69 -16.98 -2.52 -0.59
N VAL A 70 -17.99 -2.03 -1.33
CA VAL A 70 -18.51 -0.66 -1.21
C VAL A 70 -19.41 -0.50 0.04
N ASP A 71 -20.03 -1.59 0.50
CA ASP A 71 -20.96 -1.58 1.64
C ASP A 71 -20.22 -1.46 2.98
N GLU A 72 -20.54 -0.41 3.74
CA GLU A 72 -19.96 -0.14 5.05
C GLU A 72 -20.16 -1.32 6.02
N ALA A 73 -21.30 -2.01 5.99
CA ALA A 73 -21.57 -3.15 6.86
C ALA A 73 -20.62 -4.33 6.54
N VAL A 74 -20.31 -4.55 5.26
CA VAL A 74 -19.35 -5.57 4.82
C VAL A 74 -17.94 -5.21 5.31
N LEU A 75 -17.55 -3.94 5.20
CA LEU A 75 -16.26 -3.42 5.68
C LEU A 75 -16.13 -3.49 7.22
N HIS A 76 -17.22 -3.29 7.97
CA HIS A 76 -17.24 -3.53 9.42
C HIS A 76 -17.03 -5.00 9.77
N ARG A 77 -17.64 -5.94 9.03
CA ARG A 77 -17.36 -7.38 9.19
C ARG A 77 -15.91 -7.74 8.85
N ALA A 78 -15.29 -7.03 7.91
CA ALA A 78 -13.86 -7.13 7.64
C ALA A 78 -12.98 -6.45 8.70
N ASN A 79 -13.57 -5.81 9.72
CA ASN A 79 -12.88 -5.18 10.85
C ASN A 79 -11.88 -4.08 10.43
N ILE A 80 -12.25 -3.27 9.43
CA ILE A 80 -11.47 -2.14 8.91
C ILE A 80 -10.98 -1.21 10.03
N LYS A 81 -11.80 -0.96 11.06
CA LYS A 81 -11.44 -0.10 12.21
C LYS A 81 -10.17 -0.53 12.94
N ARG A 82 -9.74 -1.80 12.84
CA ARG A 82 -8.54 -2.34 13.48
C ARG A 82 -7.51 -2.90 12.50
N ALA A 83 -7.76 -2.78 11.20
CA ALA A 83 -6.81 -3.17 10.17
C ALA A 83 -5.60 -2.23 10.19
N ALA A 84 -4.43 -2.76 9.88
CA ALA A 84 -3.20 -1.96 9.75
C ALA A 84 -3.16 -1.22 8.41
N ARG A 85 -3.63 -1.88 7.35
CA ARG A 85 -3.63 -1.37 5.97
C ARG A 85 -4.73 -2.02 5.13
N VAL A 86 -5.11 -1.33 4.07
CA VAL A 86 -6.04 -1.83 3.05
C VAL A 86 -5.40 -1.70 1.68
N LEU A 87 -5.54 -2.74 0.86
CA LEU A 87 -5.31 -2.71 -0.57
C LEU A 87 -6.67 -2.80 -1.27
N ILE A 88 -7.02 -1.80 -2.07
CA ILE A 88 -8.25 -1.79 -2.89
C ILE A 88 -7.84 -2.02 -4.34
N LEU A 89 -8.25 -3.15 -4.89
CA LEU A 89 -7.92 -3.57 -6.25
C LEU A 89 -8.95 -3.04 -7.24
N ALA A 90 -8.51 -2.80 -8.47
CA ALA A 90 -9.41 -2.66 -9.61
C ALA A 90 -9.99 -4.05 -9.93
N ASP A 91 -11.14 -4.37 -9.32
CA ASP A 91 -11.72 -5.71 -9.31
C ASP A 91 -12.04 -6.21 -10.73
N SER A 92 -11.34 -7.25 -11.16
CA SER A 92 -11.49 -7.87 -12.48
C SER A 92 -12.67 -8.84 -12.56
N SER A 93 -13.28 -9.18 -11.43
CA SER A 93 -14.47 -10.03 -11.37
C SER A 93 -15.78 -9.26 -11.58
N ILE A 94 -15.72 -7.93 -11.58
CA ILE A 94 -16.87 -7.06 -11.81
C ILE A 94 -17.03 -6.80 -13.29
N GLU A 95 -18.21 -7.12 -13.82
CA GLU A 95 -18.60 -6.75 -15.16
C GLU A 95 -18.87 -5.24 -15.23
N GLY A 96 -18.24 -4.57 -16.18
CA GLY A 96 -18.41 -3.13 -16.38
C GLY A 96 -17.27 -2.51 -17.17
N SER A 97 -17.47 -1.25 -17.54
CA SER A 97 -16.42 -0.40 -18.07
C SER A 97 -15.34 -0.13 -17.02
N ALA A 98 -14.13 0.22 -17.48
CA ALA A 98 -13.05 0.63 -16.59
C ALA A 98 -13.47 1.79 -15.66
N GLN A 99 -14.34 2.68 -16.14
CA GLN A 99 -14.84 3.81 -15.36
C GLN A 99 -15.76 3.35 -14.21
N GLU A 100 -16.59 2.33 -14.43
CA GLU A 100 -17.47 1.78 -13.40
C GLU A 100 -16.66 1.04 -12.32
N VAL A 101 -15.66 0.25 -12.72
CA VAL A 101 -14.74 -0.41 -11.79
C VAL A 101 -14.00 0.62 -10.94
N ASP A 102 -13.40 1.64 -11.57
CA ASP A 102 -12.68 2.69 -10.85
C ASP A 102 -13.60 3.51 -9.94
N SER A 103 -14.85 3.76 -10.34
CA SER A 103 -15.83 4.44 -9.49
C SER A 103 -16.10 3.64 -8.22
N ARG A 104 -16.22 2.31 -8.32
CA ARG A 104 -16.39 1.42 -7.15
C ARG A 104 -15.16 1.40 -6.25
N THR A 105 -13.96 1.39 -6.84
CA THR A 105 -12.70 1.53 -6.10
C THR A 105 -12.68 2.83 -5.29
N VAL A 106 -13.07 3.96 -5.89
CA VAL A 106 -13.11 5.27 -5.23
C VAL A 106 -14.15 5.30 -4.11
N MET A 107 -15.36 4.81 -4.35
CA MET A 107 -16.40 4.74 -3.32
C MET A 107 -15.93 3.90 -2.12
N THR A 108 -15.28 2.78 -2.38
CA THR A 108 -14.70 1.92 -1.33
C THR A 108 -13.66 2.67 -0.50
N ALA A 109 -12.75 3.39 -1.14
CA ALA A 109 -11.74 4.17 -0.44
C ALA A 109 -12.38 5.24 0.45
N MET A 110 -13.41 5.94 -0.05
CA MET A 110 -14.16 6.93 0.72
C MET A 110 -14.86 6.31 1.93
N THR A 111 -15.54 5.17 1.77
CA THR A 111 -16.19 4.45 2.88
C THR A 111 -15.16 3.95 3.91
N ILE A 112 -14.01 3.47 3.47
CA ILE A 112 -12.94 3.03 4.40
C ILE A 112 -12.39 4.21 5.19
N LYS A 113 -12.14 5.35 4.54
CA LYS A 113 -11.67 6.58 5.20
C LYS A 113 -12.72 7.20 6.12
N SER A 114 -14.01 6.99 5.87
CA SER A 114 -15.08 7.40 6.82
C SER A 114 -15.09 6.54 8.08
N ILE A 115 -14.85 5.22 7.95
CA ILE A 115 -14.73 4.28 9.09
C ILE A 115 -13.44 4.53 9.89
N SER A 116 -12.32 4.73 9.20
CA SER A 116 -10.98 4.86 9.79
C SER A 116 -10.13 5.81 8.95
N LYS A 117 -10.07 7.09 9.37
CA LYS A 117 -9.32 8.14 8.64
C LYS A 117 -7.82 7.84 8.52
N ASP A 118 -7.25 7.25 9.56
CA ASP A 118 -5.79 7.07 9.70
C ASP A 118 -5.30 5.73 9.14
N ILE A 119 -6.16 4.93 8.50
CA ILE A 119 -5.76 3.65 7.92
C ILE A 119 -4.91 3.86 6.68
N TYR A 120 -3.81 3.10 6.59
CA TYR A 120 -2.97 3.08 5.39
C TYR A 120 -3.75 2.47 4.24
N THR A 121 -3.93 3.21 3.16
CA THR A 121 -4.77 2.80 2.03
C THR A 121 -3.96 2.86 0.73
N CYS A 122 -3.76 1.70 0.12
CA CYS A 122 -3.23 1.56 -1.23
C CYS A 122 -4.38 1.25 -2.18
N VAL A 123 -4.44 1.97 -3.29
CA VAL A 123 -5.57 1.90 -4.24
C VAL A 123 -5.07 1.74 -5.65
N GLU A 124 -5.51 0.68 -6.32
CA GLU A 124 -5.29 0.48 -7.75
C GLU A 124 -6.44 1.08 -8.56
N LEU A 125 -6.12 1.94 -9.52
CA LEU A 125 -7.03 2.40 -10.56
C LEU A 125 -6.63 1.82 -11.92
N ILE A 126 -7.60 1.61 -12.79
CA ILE A 126 -7.33 1.30 -14.19
C ILE A 126 -6.83 2.57 -14.90
N ASP A 127 -7.53 3.69 -14.72
CA ASP A 127 -7.21 4.99 -15.35
C ASP A 127 -7.06 6.12 -14.30
N SER A 128 -6.34 7.19 -14.64
CA SER A 128 -6.06 8.29 -13.69
C SER A 128 -7.22 9.27 -13.52
N LYS A 129 -8.34 9.09 -14.25
CA LYS A 129 -9.51 9.98 -14.24
C LYS A 129 -10.03 10.32 -12.84
N PHE A 130 -9.95 9.38 -11.89
CA PHE A 130 -10.47 9.56 -10.54
C PHE A 130 -9.41 9.78 -9.46
N GLU A 131 -8.15 9.91 -9.83
CA GLU A 131 -7.03 10.03 -8.90
C GLU A 131 -7.21 11.19 -7.92
N ARG A 132 -7.71 12.35 -8.39
CA ARG A 132 -7.96 13.53 -7.56
C ARG A 132 -8.91 13.26 -6.39
N TYR A 133 -9.90 12.38 -6.57
CA TYR A 133 -10.83 12.04 -5.49
C TYR A 133 -10.13 11.23 -4.38
N LEU A 134 -9.26 10.30 -4.76
CA LEU A 134 -8.47 9.52 -3.81
C LEU A 134 -7.46 10.40 -3.06
N GLN A 135 -6.84 11.35 -3.75
CA GLN A 135 -5.97 12.36 -3.13
C GLN A 135 -6.72 13.20 -2.08
N SER A 136 -7.96 13.61 -2.40
CA SER A 136 -8.79 14.44 -1.50
C SER A 136 -9.19 13.75 -0.20
N VAL A 137 -9.23 12.40 -0.18
CA VAL A 137 -9.47 11.60 1.03
C VAL A 137 -8.18 11.03 1.63
N HIS A 138 -7.03 11.53 1.18
CA HIS A 138 -5.71 11.17 1.67
C HIS A 138 -5.43 9.67 1.62
N CYS A 139 -5.74 9.03 0.48
CA CYS A 139 -5.17 7.71 0.20
C CYS A 139 -3.64 7.81 0.15
N ASP A 140 -2.99 6.84 0.78
CA ASP A 140 -1.54 6.87 1.03
C ASP A 140 -0.77 6.46 -0.22
N GLU A 141 -1.28 5.49 -0.97
CA GLU A 141 -0.76 5.09 -2.28
C GLU A 141 -1.90 5.01 -3.30
N ILE A 142 -1.67 5.56 -4.50
CA ILE A 142 -2.59 5.48 -5.63
C ILE A 142 -1.80 4.99 -6.85
N PHE A 143 -2.22 3.88 -7.44
CA PHE A 143 -1.56 3.23 -8.56
C PHE A 143 -2.48 3.20 -9.79
N PRO A 144 -2.40 4.20 -10.68
CA PRO A 144 -3.08 4.15 -11.98
C PRO A 144 -2.34 3.20 -12.94
N ALA A 145 -2.86 1.99 -13.13
CA ALA A 145 -2.18 0.90 -13.82
C ALA A 145 -1.85 1.23 -15.29
N ARG A 146 -2.78 1.81 -16.06
CA ARG A 146 -2.54 2.16 -17.48
C ARG A 146 -1.48 3.25 -17.65
N TYR A 147 -1.41 4.20 -16.73
CA TYR A 147 -0.39 5.25 -16.76
C TYR A 147 1.02 4.66 -16.63
N HIS A 148 1.23 3.83 -15.60
CA HIS A 148 2.52 3.18 -15.34
C HIS A 148 2.92 2.24 -16.48
N ASN A 149 1.98 1.41 -16.97
CA ASN A 149 2.25 0.52 -18.09
C ASN A 149 2.65 1.30 -19.36
N ARG A 150 1.93 2.40 -19.67
CA ARG A 150 2.30 3.27 -20.80
C ARG A 150 3.71 3.85 -20.67
N LEU A 151 4.13 4.25 -19.48
CA LEU A 151 5.47 4.78 -19.23
C LEU A 151 6.55 3.69 -19.46
N LEU A 152 6.30 2.46 -18.98
CA LEU A 152 7.22 1.33 -19.19
C LEU A 152 7.32 0.95 -20.68
N LEU A 153 6.19 0.96 -21.41
CA LEU A 153 6.18 0.70 -22.86
C LEU A 153 6.93 1.77 -23.65
N ALA A 154 6.76 3.05 -23.30
CA ALA A 154 7.49 4.14 -23.93
C ALA A 154 9.01 3.99 -23.72
N ASN A 155 9.45 3.66 -22.51
CA ASN A 155 10.87 3.40 -22.23
C ASN A 155 11.40 2.16 -22.94
N ALA A 156 10.58 1.11 -23.06
CA ALA A 156 10.94 -0.08 -23.82
C ALA A 156 11.10 0.22 -25.32
N SER A 157 10.27 1.10 -25.88
CA SER A 157 10.36 1.48 -27.30
C SER A 157 11.67 2.21 -27.65
N ALA A 158 12.31 2.84 -26.68
CA ALA A 158 13.61 3.47 -26.84
C ALA A 158 14.78 2.47 -26.85
N ALA A 159 14.52 1.16 -26.73
CA ALA A 159 15.53 0.10 -26.62
C ALA A 159 16.60 0.37 -25.53
N SER A 160 16.21 1.11 -24.49
CA SER A 160 17.11 1.60 -23.45
C SER A 160 17.48 0.55 -22.40
N GLY A 161 16.79 -0.60 -22.39
CA GLY A 161 16.92 -1.63 -21.36
C GLY A 161 16.32 -1.25 -19.99
N VAL A 162 15.77 -0.03 -19.83
CA VAL A 162 15.23 0.48 -18.56
C VAL A 162 14.16 -0.45 -17.98
N THR A 163 13.30 -1.03 -18.82
CA THR A 163 12.26 -1.97 -18.34
C THR A 163 12.85 -3.23 -17.73
N HIS A 164 14.02 -3.70 -18.18
CA HIS A 164 14.72 -4.82 -17.57
C HIS A 164 15.28 -4.42 -16.20
N ILE A 165 15.92 -3.25 -16.12
CA ILE A 165 16.44 -2.72 -14.85
C ILE A 165 15.32 -2.57 -13.82
N ILE A 166 14.18 -1.99 -14.20
CA ILE A 166 13.03 -1.82 -13.29
C ILE A 166 12.52 -3.18 -12.81
N ARG A 167 12.36 -4.15 -13.71
CA ARG A 167 11.94 -5.50 -13.33
C ARG A 167 12.91 -6.13 -12.34
N ASP A 168 14.21 -6.07 -12.61
CA ASP A 168 15.23 -6.69 -11.78
C ASP A 168 15.39 -5.98 -10.42
N LEU A 169 15.02 -4.69 -10.32
CA LEU A 169 14.94 -3.92 -9.06
C LEU A 169 13.69 -4.24 -8.22
N LEU A 170 12.60 -4.63 -8.88
CA LEU A 170 11.33 -5.00 -8.24
C LEU A 170 11.24 -6.50 -7.94
N ASP A 171 12.05 -7.33 -8.61
CA ASP A 171 12.10 -8.77 -8.41
C ASP A 171 12.90 -9.14 -7.15
N MET A 172 12.24 -9.85 -6.24
CA MET A 172 12.69 -10.08 -4.87
C MET A 172 13.80 -11.12 -4.72
N GLU A 173 14.12 -11.85 -5.79
CA GLU A 173 15.10 -12.94 -5.82
C GLU A 173 16.55 -12.44 -5.81
N GLN A 174 16.84 -11.29 -6.44
CA GLN A 174 18.23 -10.83 -6.68
C GLN A 174 18.55 -9.49 -6.03
N ASN A 175 17.73 -8.46 -6.27
CA ASN A 175 17.96 -7.10 -5.77
C ASN A 175 16.71 -6.60 -5.06
N ARG A 176 16.87 -5.87 -3.97
CA ARG A 176 15.71 -5.31 -3.25
C ARG A 176 15.81 -3.81 -3.17
N LEU A 177 14.90 -3.11 -3.85
CA LEU A 177 14.62 -1.71 -3.55
C LEU A 177 13.92 -1.63 -2.18
N VAL A 178 14.60 -1.08 -1.18
CA VAL A 178 14.08 -0.98 0.19
C VAL A 178 14.22 0.43 0.74
N THR A 179 13.30 0.78 1.66
CA THR A 179 13.44 1.96 2.51
C THR A 179 14.06 1.57 3.85
N ARG A 180 14.96 2.41 4.36
CA ARG A 180 15.65 2.22 5.64
C ARG A 180 15.73 3.55 6.38
N GLU A 181 15.54 3.49 7.69
CA GLU A 181 15.93 4.59 8.56
C GLU A 181 17.46 4.67 8.60
N PHE A 182 18.00 5.89 8.69
CA PHE A 182 19.43 6.12 8.82
C PHE A 182 19.77 6.82 10.14
N PRO A 183 20.99 6.65 10.66
CA PRO A 183 21.37 7.21 11.96
C PRO A 183 21.23 8.74 12.02
N ALA A 184 20.72 9.25 13.14
CA ALA A 184 20.48 10.69 13.35
C ALA A 184 21.75 11.56 13.19
N ARG A 185 22.96 10.99 13.32
CA ARG A 185 24.23 11.68 13.08
C ARG A 185 24.40 12.20 11.65
N PHE A 186 23.63 11.67 10.68
CA PHE A 186 23.64 12.14 9.29
C PHE A 186 22.57 13.20 9.02
N VAL A 187 21.79 13.61 10.02
CA VAL A 187 20.84 14.72 9.87
C VAL A 187 21.64 16.03 9.75
N GLY A 188 21.44 16.74 8.63
CA GLY A 188 22.21 17.95 8.29
C GLY A 188 23.52 17.68 7.54
N GLU A 189 23.90 16.41 7.38
CA GLU A 189 25.05 16.02 6.57
C GLU A 189 24.72 15.97 5.08
N THR A 190 25.76 15.88 4.24
CA THR A 190 25.58 15.75 2.79
C THR A 190 25.10 14.36 2.38
N PHE A 191 24.31 14.29 1.31
CA PHE A 191 23.89 13.02 0.70
C PHE A 191 25.09 12.13 0.34
N ALA A 192 26.20 12.72 -0.12
CA ALA A 192 27.43 12.00 -0.46
C ALA A 192 28.01 11.24 0.75
N SER A 193 28.04 11.88 1.93
CA SER A 193 28.50 11.26 3.18
C SER A 193 27.63 10.06 3.55
N LEU A 194 26.30 10.22 3.49
CA LEU A 194 25.36 9.14 3.78
C LEU A 194 25.48 7.98 2.77
N SER A 195 25.58 8.31 1.49
CA SER A 195 25.74 7.33 0.40
C SER A 195 27.01 6.50 0.57
N HIS A 196 28.13 7.15 0.93
CA HIS A 196 29.39 6.47 1.20
C HIS A 196 29.27 5.48 2.37
N ASN A 197 28.59 5.87 3.46
CA ASN A 197 28.34 4.96 4.59
C ASN A 197 27.54 3.71 4.18
N PHE A 198 26.47 3.86 3.39
CA PHE A 198 25.69 2.71 2.91
C PHE A 198 26.48 1.80 1.96
N MET A 199 27.31 2.40 1.11
CA MET A 199 28.16 1.65 0.18
C MET A 199 29.22 0.83 0.95
N GLU A 200 29.92 1.45 1.90
CA GLU A 200 31.01 0.77 2.63
C GLU A 200 30.49 -0.25 3.64
N ALA A 201 29.47 0.10 4.44
CA ALA A 201 29.01 -0.75 5.53
C ALA A 201 28.09 -1.88 5.06
N GLU A 202 27.24 -1.61 4.07
CA GLU A 202 26.14 -2.51 3.69
C GLU A 202 26.21 -2.97 2.23
N LYS A 203 27.23 -2.56 1.47
CA LYS A 203 27.34 -2.80 0.02
C LYS A 203 26.06 -2.40 -0.73
N SER A 204 25.41 -1.36 -0.26
CA SER A 204 24.11 -0.91 -0.73
C SER A 204 24.24 0.42 -1.45
N ILE A 205 23.52 0.57 -2.56
CA ILE A 205 23.50 1.81 -3.33
C ILE A 205 22.36 2.68 -2.80
N LEU A 206 22.72 3.82 -2.20
CA LEU A 206 21.73 4.83 -1.83
C LEU A 206 21.28 5.59 -3.08
N ILE A 207 20.00 5.45 -3.43
CA ILE A 207 19.42 6.07 -4.64
C ILE A 207 18.78 7.44 -4.33
N GLY A 208 18.30 7.64 -3.10
CA GLY A 208 17.65 8.88 -2.70
C GLY A 208 17.26 8.90 -1.22
N VAL A 209 16.79 10.06 -0.77
CA VAL A 209 16.19 10.24 0.56
C VAL A 209 14.70 10.43 0.38
N LEU A 210 13.94 9.78 1.26
CA LEU A 210 12.49 9.78 1.20
C LEU A 210 11.96 10.62 2.35
N GLU A 211 11.47 11.82 2.04
CA GLU A 211 10.84 12.71 3.01
C GLU A 211 9.32 12.52 3.00
N ASN A 212 8.67 12.79 4.13
CA ASN A 212 7.20 12.91 4.19
C ASN A 212 6.40 11.68 3.72
N THR A 213 6.94 10.47 3.87
CA THR A 213 6.23 9.25 3.47
C THR A 213 5.46 8.58 4.59
N GLY A 214 4.48 7.77 4.19
CA GLY A 214 3.55 7.14 5.10
C GLY A 214 2.37 8.04 5.48
N ASN A 215 1.59 7.55 6.44
CA ASN A 215 0.27 8.09 6.74
C ASN A 215 0.31 9.55 7.23
N ILE A 216 -0.35 10.44 6.49
CA ILE A 216 -0.34 11.88 6.76
C ILE A 216 -0.85 12.24 8.15
N TYR A 217 -1.85 11.51 8.67
CA TYR A 217 -2.38 11.77 10.01
C TYR A 217 -1.41 11.36 11.10
N LYS A 218 -0.70 10.24 10.93
CA LYS A 218 0.39 9.85 11.85
C LYS A 218 1.52 10.88 11.84
N ARG A 219 1.93 11.34 10.65
CA ARG A 219 2.95 12.39 10.51
C ARG A 219 2.55 13.69 11.21
N LYS A 220 1.33 14.19 10.97
CA LYS A 220 0.82 15.40 11.65
C LYS A 220 0.77 15.23 13.16
N LYS A 221 0.38 14.04 13.65
CA LYS A 221 0.35 13.74 15.09
C LYS A 221 1.74 13.70 15.71
N GLU A 222 2.72 13.13 15.00
CA GLU A 222 4.13 13.10 15.44
C GLU A 222 4.74 14.50 15.42
N ALA A 223 4.52 15.27 14.36
CA ALA A 223 4.95 16.66 14.27
C ALA A 223 4.37 17.51 15.41
N LEU A 224 3.07 17.39 15.70
CA LEU A 224 2.44 18.06 16.83
C LEU A 224 3.05 17.64 18.18
N ARG A 225 3.33 16.34 18.36
CA ARG A 225 3.95 15.81 19.59
C ARG A 225 5.40 16.28 19.76
N MET A 226 6.17 16.41 18.67
CA MET A 226 7.53 16.97 18.69
C MET A 226 7.50 18.48 18.95
N ALA A 227 6.55 19.18 18.33
CA ALA A 227 6.34 20.61 18.50
C ALA A 227 5.99 20.96 19.96
N GLN A 228 5.11 20.19 20.60
CA GLN A 228 4.77 20.35 22.03
C GLN A 228 5.95 20.10 22.99
N ARG A 229 7.00 19.41 22.53
CA ARG A 229 8.23 19.18 23.30
C ARG A 229 9.31 20.24 23.05
N THR A 230 9.11 21.10 22.05
CA THR A 230 10.06 22.17 21.70
C THR A 230 9.57 23.48 22.34
N PRO A 231 10.34 24.10 23.27
CA PRO A 231 9.90 25.31 23.98
C PRO A 231 9.92 26.60 23.13
N ASP A 232 10.32 26.54 21.86
CA ASP A 232 10.50 27.70 20.98
C ASP A 232 9.38 27.82 19.93
N LEU A 233 8.55 28.85 20.06
CA LEU A 233 7.32 29.07 19.31
C LEU A 233 7.56 29.39 17.82
N SER A 234 8.71 29.98 17.47
CA SER A 234 9.03 30.37 16.08
C SER A 234 9.38 29.17 15.20
N ARG A 235 10.05 28.15 15.75
CA ARG A 235 10.31 26.87 15.07
C ARG A 235 9.05 26.01 14.93
N LEU A 236 8.11 26.20 15.84
CA LEU A 236 6.83 25.49 15.92
C LEU A 236 5.92 25.77 14.71
N VAL A 237 5.88 27.02 14.24
CA VAL A 237 5.07 27.44 13.09
C VAL A 237 5.67 26.92 11.77
N ALA A 238 7.00 27.00 11.61
CA ALA A 238 7.68 26.49 10.42
C ALA A 238 7.49 24.97 10.26
N ASN A 239 7.69 24.20 11.32
CA ASN A 239 7.56 22.73 11.30
C ASN A 239 6.12 22.24 11.04
N LEU A 240 5.09 23.06 11.31
CA LEU A 240 3.70 22.71 11.02
C LEU A 240 3.27 23.02 9.58
N GLN A 241 3.99 23.91 8.89
CA GLN A 241 3.73 24.26 7.49
C GLN A 241 4.36 23.28 6.50
N GLU A 242 5.35 22.49 6.94
CA GLU A 242 6.12 21.55 6.09
C GLU A 242 5.58 20.10 6.06
N VAL A 243 4.53 19.76 6.83
CA VAL A 243 4.07 18.36 7.06
C VAL A 243 2.73 18.01 6.38
#